data_AF-A0A8D8BAD9-F1
#
_entry.id   AF-A0A8D8BAD9-F1
#
_cell.length_a   1.000
_cell.length_b   1.000
_cell.length_c   1.000
_cell.angle_alpha   90.00
_cell.angle_beta   90.00
_cell.angle_gamma   90.00
#
_symmetry.space_group_name_H-M   'P 1'
#
loop_
_entity.id
_entity.type
_entity.pdbx_description
1 polymer ?
#
loop_
_entity_poly.entity_id
_entity_poly.type
_entity_poly.pdbx_seq_one_letter_code
_entity_poly.pdbx_strand_id
1 'polypeptide(L)'
;MGDLGLLGPTVKPEYGGLGGSYLDHCIINEELSRASGSIALSYGAHSNLCVNQIHRNGTEEQKTTYLPKLINGEHIGALAMSEPGSGSDVVSMKTRADKKGDYYVLNGSKFWITNGPDADTYIIYAKTDLSAKPQHGITAFIVERDTPGFTQGPKLDKLGIRGSGT
;
A
#
# COMPACT_ATOMS: atom_id res chain seq x y z
N MET A 1 -2.84 -17.83 -2.36
CA MET A 1 -2.62 -17.20 -1.04
C MET A 1 -3.94 -16.76 -0.42
N GLY A 2 -4.83 -16.11 -1.18
CA GLY A 2 -6.19 -15.78 -0.74
C GLY A 2 -6.98 -16.97 -0.21
N ASP A 3 -7.00 -18.09 -0.95
CA ASP A 3 -7.67 -19.34 -0.52
C ASP A 3 -7.14 -19.91 0.81
N LEU A 4 -5.89 -19.61 1.16
CA LEU A 4 -5.27 -20.04 2.43
C LEU A 4 -5.50 -19.02 3.57
N GLY A 5 -6.20 -17.92 3.31
CA GLY A 5 -6.44 -16.82 4.26
C GLY A 5 -5.21 -15.96 4.55
N LEU A 6 -4.07 -16.21 3.91
CA LEU A 6 -2.79 -15.61 4.28
C LEU A 6 -2.71 -14.12 3.99
N LEU A 7 -3.55 -13.57 3.10
CA LEU A 7 -3.49 -12.17 2.68
C LEU A 7 -4.13 -11.18 3.68
N GLY A 8 -4.96 -11.69 4.60
CA GLY A 8 -5.60 -10.91 5.67
C GLY A 8 -5.33 -11.45 7.07
N PRO A 9 -4.07 -11.75 7.45
CA PRO A 9 -3.79 -12.52 8.66
C PRO A 9 -4.16 -11.74 9.92
N THR A 10 -4.01 -10.41 9.90
CA THR A 10 -4.33 -9.51 11.03
C THR A 10 -5.65 -8.77 10.85
N VAL A 11 -6.46 -9.14 9.84
CA VAL A 11 -7.76 -8.49 9.60
C VAL A 11 -8.85 -9.27 10.28
N LYS A 12 -9.83 -8.59 10.86
CA LYS A 12 -10.98 -9.23 11.50
C LYS A 12 -11.76 -10.17 10.54
N PRO A 13 -12.34 -11.26 11.05
CA PRO A 13 -13.14 -12.19 10.24
C PRO A 13 -14.35 -11.57 9.53
N GLU A 14 -14.92 -10.50 10.09
CA GLU A 14 -16.06 -9.78 9.48
C GLU A 14 -15.74 -9.19 8.09
N TYR A 15 -14.46 -8.98 7.77
CA TYR A 15 -14.01 -8.56 6.43
C TYR A 15 -13.32 -9.69 5.64
N GLY A 16 -13.41 -10.94 6.11
CA GLY A 16 -12.81 -12.12 5.47
C GLY A 16 -11.38 -12.46 5.92
N GLY A 17 -10.83 -11.76 6.90
CA GLY A 17 -9.49 -12.04 7.44
C GLY A 17 -9.47 -13.17 8.49
N LEU A 18 -8.26 -13.53 8.95
CA LEU A 18 -8.07 -14.61 9.93
C LEU A 18 -8.24 -14.16 11.40
N GLY A 19 -8.20 -12.85 11.69
CA GLY A 19 -8.27 -12.32 13.04
C GLY A 19 -7.05 -12.62 13.92
N GLY A 20 -5.92 -12.98 13.29
CA GLY A 20 -4.67 -13.30 13.97
C GLY A 20 -3.89 -12.10 14.47
N SER A 21 -2.79 -12.38 15.17
CA SER A 21 -1.87 -11.41 15.74
C SER A 21 -0.74 -11.04 14.76
N TYR A 22 0.05 -10.01 15.10
CA TYR A 22 1.28 -9.72 14.36
C TYR A 22 2.33 -10.83 14.49
N LEU A 23 2.30 -11.64 15.55
CA LEU A 23 3.20 -12.79 15.66
C LEU A 23 2.88 -13.83 14.58
N ASP A 24 1.59 -14.11 14.35
CA ASP A 24 1.16 -15.01 13.27
C ASP A 24 1.60 -14.47 11.90
N HIS A 25 1.46 -13.15 11.70
CA HIS A 25 1.94 -12.49 10.50
C HIS A 25 3.46 -12.59 10.33
N CYS A 26 4.24 -12.39 11.39
CA CYS A 26 5.70 -12.53 11.35
C CYS A 26 6.11 -13.95 10.93
N ILE A 27 5.47 -14.98 11.49
CA ILE A 27 5.73 -16.38 11.14
C ILE A 27 5.42 -16.65 9.67
N ILE A 28 4.27 -16.19 9.16
CA ILE A 28 3.93 -16.33 7.73
C ILE A 28 4.98 -15.65 6.86
N ASN A 29 5.38 -14.42 7.20
CA ASN A 29 6.38 -13.68 6.43
C ASN A 29 7.76 -14.32 6.48
N GLU A 30 8.16 -14.89 7.62
CA GLU A 30 9.41 -15.64 7.79
C GLU A 30 9.45 -16.88 6.89
N GLU A 31 8.39 -17.70 6.92
CA GLU A 31 8.33 -18.92 6.11
C GLU A 31 8.24 -18.62 4.60
N LEU A 32 7.52 -17.57 4.21
CA LEU A 32 7.55 -17.09 2.83
C LEU A 32 8.95 -16.59 2.43
N SER A 33 9.66 -15.91 3.33
CA SER A 33 11.00 -15.40 3.07
C SER A 33 12.02 -16.52 2.90
N ARG A 34 11.86 -17.60 3.67
CA ARG A 34 12.65 -18.83 3.55
C ARG A 34 12.50 -19.46 2.18
N ALA A 35 11.30 -19.43 1.61
CA ALA A 35 11.04 -19.93 0.25
C ALA A 35 11.51 -18.96 -0.84
N SER A 36 11.18 -17.67 -0.73
CA SER A 36 11.59 -16.63 -1.67
C SER A 36 11.42 -15.23 -1.07
N GLY A 37 12.53 -14.53 -0.88
CA GLY A 37 12.52 -13.14 -0.44
C GLY A 37 11.75 -12.19 -1.38
N SER A 38 11.67 -12.50 -2.68
CA SER A 38 10.87 -11.68 -3.61
C SER A 38 9.37 -11.78 -3.34
N ILE A 39 8.88 -12.99 -3.12
CA ILE A 39 7.47 -13.23 -2.82
C ILE A 39 7.13 -12.69 -1.44
N ALA A 40 8.01 -12.89 -0.45
CA ALA A 40 7.81 -12.35 0.89
C ALA A 40 7.74 -10.82 0.91
N LEU A 41 8.59 -10.12 0.14
CA LEU A 41 8.52 -8.66 0.06
C LEU A 41 7.18 -8.19 -0.54
N SER A 42 6.75 -8.81 -1.65
CA SER A 42 5.46 -8.49 -2.27
C SER A 42 4.28 -8.81 -1.34
N TYR A 43 4.34 -9.92 -0.62
CA TYR A 43 3.38 -10.30 0.40
C TYR A 43 3.32 -9.25 1.52
N GLY A 44 4.44 -8.90 2.14
CA GLY A 44 4.47 -7.94 3.25
C GLY A 44 3.98 -6.54 2.84
N ALA A 45 4.27 -6.11 1.61
CA ALA A 45 3.70 -4.88 1.05
C ALA A 45 2.18 -4.96 0.91
N HIS A 46 1.66 -6.09 0.44
CA HIS A 46 0.22 -6.32 0.33
C HIS A 46 -0.45 -6.39 1.71
N SER A 47 -0.09 -7.38 2.53
CA SER A 47 -0.82 -7.76 3.76
C SER A 47 -0.62 -6.76 4.90
N ASN A 48 0.56 -6.11 4.98
CA ASN A 48 0.89 -5.17 6.04
C ASN A 48 0.84 -3.71 5.58
N LEU A 49 1.53 -3.36 4.50
CA LEU A 49 1.60 -1.95 4.11
C LEU A 49 0.28 -1.44 3.53
N CYS A 50 -0.48 -2.28 2.84
CA CYS A 50 -1.79 -1.91 2.29
C CYS A 50 -2.96 -2.37 3.19
N VAL A 51 -3.18 -3.69 3.27
CA VAL A 51 -4.36 -4.29 3.92
C VAL A 51 -4.48 -3.86 5.39
N ASN A 52 -3.41 -3.99 6.19
CA ASN A 52 -3.43 -3.60 7.60
C ASN A 52 -3.68 -2.09 7.79
N GLN A 53 -3.16 -1.22 6.91
CA GLN A 53 -3.38 0.21 7.01
C GLN A 53 -4.84 0.61 6.73
N ILE A 54 -5.50 -0.02 5.73
CA ILE A 54 -6.94 0.15 5.49
C ILE A 54 -7.72 -0.38 6.70
N HIS A 55 -7.37 -1.56 7.22
CA HIS A 55 -8.08 -2.14 8.35
C HIS A 55 -8.01 -1.27 9.61
N ARG A 56 -6.85 -0.65 9.88
CA ARG A 56 -6.63 0.17 11.08
C ARG A 56 -7.24 1.56 10.99
N ASN A 57 -7.14 2.20 9.83
CA ASN A 57 -7.41 3.63 9.70
C ASN A 57 -8.61 3.95 8.80
N GLY A 58 -9.10 2.97 8.04
CA GLY A 58 -10.26 3.14 7.17
C GLY A 58 -11.55 3.32 7.97
N THR A 59 -12.51 3.97 7.33
CA THR A 59 -13.92 3.96 7.74
C THR A 59 -14.54 2.59 7.47
N GLU A 60 -15.73 2.32 8.01
CA GLU A 60 -16.43 1.05 7.74
C GLU A 60 -16.76 0.91 6.26
N GLU A 61 -17.14 2.00 5.59
CA GLU A 61 -17.39 2.05 4.15
C GLU A 61 -16.13 1.69 3.35
N GLN A 62 -14.96 2.23 3.73
CA GLN A 62 -13.70 1.90 3.07
C GLN A 62 -13.29 0.44 3.33
N LYS A 63 -13.42 -0.05 4.56
CA LYS A 63 -13.06 -1.44 4.89
C LYS A 63 -13.90 -2.43 4.11
N THR A 64 -15.22 -2.25 4.10
CA THR A 64 -16.17 -3.12 3.37
C THR A 64 -15.98 -3.06 1.85
N THR A 65 -15.56 -1.91 1.32
CA THR A 65 -15.28 -1.74 -0.11
C THR A 65 -13.98 -2.44 -0.55
N TYR A 66 -12.87 -2.23 0.18
CA TYR A 66 -11.55 -2.62 -0.30
C TYR A 66 -11.04 -3.95 0.28
N LEU A 67 -11.29 -4.25 1.55
CA LEU A 67 -10.67 -5.40 2.21
C LEU A 67 -11.06 -6.76 1.60
N PRO A 68 -12.33 -7.05 1.26
CA PRO A 68 -12.70 -8.36 0.76
C PRO A 68 -11.92 -8.78 -0.50
N LYS A 69 -11.74 -7.86 -1.45
CA LYS A 69 -10.99 -8.09 -2.69
C LYS A 69 -9.49 -8.19 -2.49
N LEU A 70 -8.94 -7.46 -1.52
CA LEU A 70 -7.53 -7.60 -1.18
C LEU A 70 -7.27 -8.95 -0.51
N ILE A 71 -8.16 -9.37 0.40
CA ILE A 71 -7.99 -10.58 1.21
C ILE A 71 -8.21 -11.85 0.39
N ASN A 72 -9.18 -11.87 -0.53
CA ASN A 72 -9.39 -13.01 -1.42
C ASN A 72 -8.31 -13.10 -2.52
N GLY A 73 -7.51 -12.04 -2.71
CA GLY A 73 -6.43 -11.98 -3.70
C GLY A 73 -6.86 -11.57 -5.11
N GLU A 74 -8.10 -11.11 -5.30
CA GLU A 74 -8.58 -10.49 -6.54
C GLU A 74 -7.82 -9.20 -6.83
N HIS A 75 -7.50 -8.42 -5.79
CA HIS A 75 -6.73 -7.18 -5.87
C HIS A 75 -5.36 -7.33 -5.19
N ILE A 76 -4.35 -6.66 -5.72
CA ILE A 76 -3.04 -6.49 -5.08
C ILE A 76 -2.92 -5.10 -4.46
N GLY A 77 -2.39 -5.03 -3.23
CA GLY A 77 -2.16 -3.79 -2.50
C GLY A 77 -0.72 -3.27 -2.58
N ALA A 78 -0.58 -1.95 -2.59
CA ALA A 78 0.69 -1.23 -2.44
C ALA A 78 0.56 -0.01 -1.51
N LEU A 79 1.70 0.45 -0.99
CA LEU A 79 1.81 1.71 -0.25
C LEU A 79 2.88 2.59 -0.89
N ALA A 80 2.54 3.85 -1.12
CA ALA A 80 3.39 4.82 -1.80
C ALA A 80 3.65 6.05 -0.93
N MET A 81 4.82 6.08 -0.30
CA MET A 81 5.31 7.21 0.50
C MET A 81 6.55 7.85 -0.11
N SER A 82 7.56 7.04 -0.45
CA SER A 82 8.87 7.49 -0.93
C SER A 82 8.82 8.12 -2.31
N GLU A 83 9.74 9.06 -2.55
CA GLU A 83 9.91 9.82 -3.78
C GLU A 83 11.39 9.88 -4.16
N PRO A 84 11.76 10.25 -5.40
CA PRO A 84 13.17 10.32 -5.80
C PRO A 84 14.04 11.21 -4.90
N GLY A 85 13.46 12.27 -4.33
CA GLY A 85 14.13 13.18 -3.40
C GLY A 85 13.77 12.98 -1.92
N SER A 86 12.97 11.97 -1.58
CA SER A 86 12.43 11.77 -0.23
C SER A 86 12.33 10.28 0.09
N GLY A 87 13.39 9.75 0.72
CA GLY A 87 13.49 8.37 1.21
C GLY A 87 13.48 8.35 2.74
N SER A 88 14.67 8.44 3.34
CA SER A 88 14.82 8.53 4.81
C SER A 88 14.13 9.77 5.39
N ASP A 89 14.25 10.91 4.72
CA ASP A 89 13.48 12.11 5.03
C ASP A 89 12.14 12.08 4.29
N VAL A 90 11.24 11.18 4.71
CA VAL A 90 9.94 10.97 4.06
C VAL A 90 9.02 12.20 4.15
N VAL A 91 9.24 13.07 5.15
CA VAL A 91 8.39 14.23 5.41
C VAL A 91 8.62 15.35 4.40
N SER A 92 9.77 15.39 3.72
CA SER A 92 10.06 16.36 2.65
C SER A 92 9.47 16.00 1.29
N MET A 93 8.63 14.96 1.22
CA MET A 93 7.85 14.61 0.02
C MET A 93 7.14 15.83 -0.60
N LYS A 94 7.08 15.86 -1.92
CA LYS A 94 6.57 16.98 -2.72
C LYS A 94 5.28 16.64 -3.47
N THR A 95 4.90 15.37 -3.58
CA THR A 95 3.60 15.01 -4.16
C THR A 95 2.50 15.76 -3.41
N ARG A 96 1.70 16.53 -4.16
CA ARG A 96 0.69 17.44 -3.63
C ARG A 96 -0.69 16.90 -3.93
N ALA A 97 -1.62 17.08 -3.00
CA ALA A 97 -3.03 16.77 -3.18
C ALA A 97 -3.84 18.06 -3.01
N ASP A 98 -4.32 18.61 -4.12
CA ASP A 98 -5.09 19.84 -4.14
C ASP A 98 -6.58 19.57 -4.03
N LYS A 99 -7.22 20.09 -2.98
CA LYS A 99 -8.68 19.98 -2.82
C LYS A 99 -9.39 20.84 -3.88
N LYS A 100 -10.32 20.23 -4.62
CA LYS A 100 -11.16 20.87 -5.64
C LYS A 100 -12.61 20.46 -5.40
N GLY A 101 -13.30 21.22 -4.54
CA GLY A 101 -14.67 20.86 -4.14
C GLY A 101 -14.70 19.59 -3.31
N ASP A 102 -15.32 18.54 -3.84
CA ASP A 102 -15.53 17.23 -3.23
C ASP A 102 -14.45 16.19 -3.57
N TYR A 103 -13.49 16.52 -4.45
CA TYR A 103 -12.37 15.64 -4.79
C TYR A 103 -11.00 16.28 -4.52
N TYR A 104 -9.94 15.46 -4.60
CA TYR A 104 -8.54 15.88 -4.55
C TYR A 104 -7.86 15.58 -5.88
N VAL A 105 -6.99 16.48 -6.33
CA VAL A 105 -6.11 16.27 -7.48
C VAL A 105 -4.70 16.02 -6.99
N LEU A 106 -4.21 14.80 -7.16
CA LEU A 106 -2.85 14.42 -6.80
C LEU A 106 -1.90 14.72 -7.97
N ASN A 107 -0.83 15.47 -7.71
CA ASN A 107 0.22 15.77 -8.67
C ASN A 107 1.59 15.53 -8.05
N GLY A 108 2.39 14.69 -8.70
CA GLY A 108 3.72 14.33 -8.23
C GLY A 108 4.14 12.97 -8.79
N SER A 109 5.19 12.40 -8.18
CA SER A 109 5.64 11.06 -8.50
C SER A 109 6.10 10.37 -7.22
N LYS A 110 5.85 9.07 -7.16
CA LYS A 110 6.33 8.18 -6.11
C LYS A 110 7.39 7.27 -6.71
N PHE A 111 8.27 6.75 -5.85
CA PHE A 111 9.40 5.93 -6.29
C PHE A 111 9.74 4.87 -5.26
N TRP A 112 10.28 3.74 -5.71
CA TRP A 112 10.53 2.55 -4.90
C TRP A 112 9.27 1.87 -4.36
N ILE A 113 8.20 1.83 -5.15
CA ILE A 113 6.91 1.29 -4.70
C ILE A 113 6.83 -0.21 -4.96
N THR A 114 7.02 -1.02 -3.92
CA THR A 114 6.79 -2.47 -3.99
C THR A 114 5.35 -2.77 -4.42
N ASN A 115 5.20 -3.75 -5.32
CA ASN A 115 3.97 -4.06 -6.07
C ASN A 115 3.48 -2.92 -6.96
N GLY A 116 4.26 -1.85 -7.16
CA GLY A 116 3.84 -0.65 -7.88
C GLY A 116 3.23 -0.91 -9.26
N PRO A 117 3.86 -1.72 -10.13
CA PRO A 117 3.28 -2.07 -11.43
C PRO A 117 2.07 -3.02 -11.36
N ASP A 118 1.95 -3.79 -10.28
CA ASP A 118 1.06 -4.95 -10.14
C ASP A 118 -0.15 -4.68 -9.23
N ALA A 119 -0.14 -3.61 -8.43
CA ALA A 119 -1.21 -3.28 -7.49
C ALA A 119 -2.46 -2.67 -8.16
N ASP A 120 -3.62 -2.99 -7.58
CA ASP A 120 -4.92 -2.45 -7.96
C ASP A 120 -5.36 -1.36 -6.99
N THR A 121 -4.94 -1.49 -5.73
CA THR A 121 -5.26 -0.55 -4.64
C THR A 121 -3.97 0.00 -4.02
N TYR A 122 -3.85 1.33 -3.97
CA TYR A 122 -2.68 2.03 -3.46
C TYR A 122 -3.05 2.90 -2.28
N ILE A 123 -2.21 2.90 -1.24
CA ILE A 123 -2.24 3.94 -0.21
C ILE A 123 -1.17 4.96 -0.53
N ILE A 124 -1.55 6.13 -1.00
CA ILE A 124 -0.63 7.19 -1.43
C ILE A 124 -0.60 8.32 -0.41
N TYR A 125 0.59 8.70 0.04
CA TYR A 125 0.79 9.87 0.91
C TYR A 125 1.09 11.11 0.07
N ALA A 126 0.37 12.20 0.33
CA ALA A 126 0.57 13.47 -0.37
C ALA A 126 0.38 14.67 0.56
N LYS A 127 1.02 15.79 0.21
CA LYS A 127 0.91 17.07 0.92
C LYS A 127 -0.42 17.75 0.61
N THR A 128 -1.22 17.98 1.63
CA THR A 128 -2.51 18.70 1.55
C THR A 128 -2.44 20.10 2.13
N ASP A 129 -1.51 20.35 3.05
CA ASP A 129 -1.29 21.67 3.64
C ASP A 129 0.21 22.00 3.66
N LEU A 130 0.63 22.96 2.83
CA LEU A 130 2.01 23.42 2.73
C LEU A 130 2.36 24.49 3.77
N SER A 131 1.35 25.05 4.46
CA SER A 131 1.52 26.07 5.49
C SER A 131 1.65 25.48 6.90
N ALA A 132 1.13 24.28 7.12
CA ALA A 132 1.32 23.52 8.35
C ALA A 132 2.79 23.10 8.53
N LYS A 133 3.13 22.66 9.76
CA LYS A 133 4.39 21.95 9.98
C LYS A 133 4.47 20.76 9.01
N PRO A 134 5.62 20.50 8.38
CA PRO A 134 5.72 19.52 7.29
C PRO A 134 5.08 18.15 7.59
N GLN A 135 5.23 17.62 8.80
CA GLN A 135 4.68 16.34 9.23
C GLN A 135 3.15 16.34 9.44
N HIS A 136 2.53 17.50 9.66
CA HIS A 136 1.08 17.64 9.88
C HIS A 136 0.32 17.98 8.60
N GLY A 137 1.02 18.38 7.54
CA GLY A 137 0.44 18.71 6.24
C GLY A 137 0.35 17.55 5.25
N ILE A 138 0.39 16.30 5.72
CA ILE A 138 0.37 15.09 4.89
C ILE A 138 -0.93 14.32 5.13
N THR A 139 -1.55 13.84 4.05
CA THR A 139 -2.74 12.99 4.08
C THR A 139 -2.50 11.71 3.28
N ALA A 140 -3.07 10.60 3.74
CA ALA A 140 -3.07 9.33 3.02
C ALA A 140 -4.36 9.19 2.21
N PHE A 141 -4.25 8.67 1.00
CA PHE A 141 -5.35 8.48 0.06
C PHE A 141 -5.38 7.02 -0.40
N ILE A 142 -6.57 6.44 -0.48
CA ILE A 142 -6.76 5.19 -1.22
C ILE A 142 -6.99 5.58 -2.69
N VAL A 143 -6.17 5.04 -3.58
CA VAL A 143 -6.22 5.32 -5.03
C VAL A 143 -6.27 3.99 -5.77
N GLU A 144 -7.18 3.88 -6.74
CA GLU A 144 -7.31 2.69 -7.59
C GLU A 144 -6.46 2.85 -8.86
N ARG A 145 -5.92 1.74 -9.37
CA ARG A 145 -5.06 1.68 -10.57
C ARG A 145 -5.60 2.47 -11.76
N ASP A 146 -6.90 2.41 -12.01
CA ASP A 146 -7.53 2.99 -13.20
C ASP A 146 -8.05 4.42 -12.98
N THR A 147 -7.68 5.05 -11.86
CA THR A 147 -8.05 6.45 -11.58
C THR A 147 -7.48 7.36 -12.69
N PRO A 148 -8.29 8.21 -13.35
CA PRO A 148 -7.82 9.08 -14.42
C PRO A 148 -6.61 9.94 -14.02
N GLY A 149 -5.54 9.89 -14.82
CA GLY A 149 -4.29 10.59 -14.57
C GLY A 149 -3.28 9.83 -13.70
N PHE A 150 -3.68 8.71 -13.07
CA PHE A 150 -2.74 7.82 -12.39
C PHE A 150 -2.10 6.86 -13.39
N THR A 151 -0.77 6.76 -13.36
CA THR A 151 0.00 5.88 -14.24
C THR A 151 1.14 5.23 -13.45
N GLN A 152 1.55 4.03 -13.88
CA GLN A 152 2.65 3.28 -13.26
C GLN A 152 3.89 3.34 -14.15
N GLY A 153 5.06 3.47 -13.52
CA GLY A 153 6.35 3.37 -14.21
C GLY A 153 6.70 1.92 -14.57
N PRO A 154 7.73 1.72 -15.41
CA PRO A 154 8.24 0.39 -15.71
C PRO A 154 8.90 -0.24 -14.48
N LYS A 155 8.91 -1.57 -14.43
CA LYS A 155 9.61 -2.32 -13.40
C LYS A 155 11.12 -2.03 -13.40
N LEU A 156 11.69 -1.87 -12.21
CA LEU A 156 13.13 -1.63 -12.00
C LEU A 156 13.97 -2.91 -12.10
N ASP A 157 15.14 -2.81 -12.72
CA ASP A 157 16.16 -3.86 -12.73
C ASP A 157 17.04 -3.76 -11.47
N LYS A 158 16.71 -4.57 -10.46
CA LYS A 158 17.33 -4.53 -9.13
C LYS A 158 18.38 -5.63 -8.96
N LEU A 159 19.34 -5.42 -8.06
CA LEU A 159 20.35 -6.42 -7.70
C LEU A 159 19.71 -7.74 -7.19
N GLY A 160 18.78 -7.63 -6.26
CA GLY A 160 18.03 -8.73 -5.67
C GLY A 160 16.53 -8.42 -5.60
N ILE A 161 15.74 -9.33 -5.02
CA ILE A 161 14.28 -9.18 -4.94
C ILE A 161 13.66 -8.93 -6.35
N ARG A 162 14.23 -9.58 -7.37
CA ARG A 162 13.92 -9.34 -8.79
C ARG A 162 12.50 -9.77 -9.18
N GLY A 163 11.92 -10.72 -8.42
CA GLY A 163 10.55 -11.17 -8.63
C GLY A 163 9.49 -10.17 -8.18
N SER A 164 9.81 -9.31 -7.20
CA SER A 164 8.88 -8.31 -6.68
C SER A 164 8.84 -7.09 -7.60
N GLY A 165 7.66 -6.70 -8.09
CA GLY A 165 7.48 -5.48 -8.88
C GLY A 165 7.84 -4.25 -8.07
N THR A 166 8.66 -3.36 -8.64
CA THR A 166 9.01 -2.06 -8.06
C THR A 166 9.28 -1.09 -9.19
#